data_AF-A0A3A8QIH6-F1
#
_entry.id   AF-A0A3A8QIH6-F1
#
_cell.length_a   1.000
_cell.length_b   1.000
_cell.length_c   1.000
_cell.angle_alpha   90.00
_cell.angle_beta   90.00
_cell.angle_gamma   90.00
#
_symmetry.space_group_name_H-M   'P 1'
#
loop_
_entity.id
_entity.type
_entity.pdbx_description
1 polymer ?
#
loop_
_entity_poly.entity_id
_entity_poly.type
_entity_poly.pdbx_seq_one_letter_code
_entity_poly.pdbx_strand_id
1 'polypeptide(L)'
;MASLFTHAAWTALVVRARPGAALSRRLLVAAGLCACVPDLDFALAPLSQQPGDLWAHRGLLHSPLFLLALAVVGAALVTPPGEWRRSLPRHMFVLWLAGCGHVLLDLLTWGGPGTALLAPFSEARFQLPRPLRLVPVVPVGMDEWLGRLGVQVLAVEALFILLPTLLLLRGAALTPGPSARTRWGVLFGAWALLAAALRMFGPTGFSLPPERVISALPSDPEERPEVLPGPALITRFDALQARGLFNRPLVPGRVPWSSEFYPYWFGGQAGRWRDPVPSLIGRTLFGAAPPSAPVPGDGLFSLSPTEKYDLASGAAGFPATSAALAETHNRRPRPRFWFGLCNGAAAAALAVEEPFRTVDVVARDGRRIRFHPNDVKALLAAAYYQPAEVHTLSDLCARTGFDVGARCSVHPAAFALAVLNRLGVSGQSFLVEVHPTAQSQYYAVAGATVRLTREPYAPSGEPLESGLAPRVAKLVDVDIELRLSSTLLPARATDVLDPKWAEGSGYEKVGAIAVVQHYPLTLALDASGEIIGGRYTGDPADGPDQLGVTSAMPALRAEGTVEASPPLRWRPIEALARASVSIDPQPPTVDAKVFDASP
;
A
#
# COMPACT_ATOMS: atom_id res chain seq x y z
N MET A 1 13.63 -3.91 1.45
CA MET A 1 14.87 -4.71 1.64
C MET A 1 16.07 -4.07 0.96
N ALA A 2 17.29 -4.44 1.35
CA ALA A 2 18.43 -4.40 0.44
C ALA A 2 18.23 -5.46 -0.68
N SER A 3 18.99 -5.40 -1.76
CA SER A 3 18.74 -6.34 -2.87
C SER A 3 19.12 -7.77 -2.50
N LEU A 4 18.33 -8.70 -3.00
CA LEU A 4 18.61 -10.14 -2.94
C LEU A 4 20.05 -10.46 -3.40
N PHE A 5 20.55 -9.73 -4.40
CA PHE A 5 21.91 -9.86 -4.91
C PHE A 5 22.95 -9.46 -3.87
N THR A 6 22.74 -8.34 -3.16
CA THR A 6 23.63 -7.87 -2.11
C THR A 6 23.62 -8.80 -0.90
N HIS A 7 22.45 -9.32 -0.50
CA HIS A 7 22.36 -10.33 0.56
C HIS A 7 23.19 -11.58 0.23
N ALA A 8 23.04 -12.12 -0.97
CA ALA A 8 23.80 -13.28 -1.42
C ALA A 8 25.31 -12.98 -1.54
N ALA A 9 25.68 -11.86 -2.16
CA ALA A 9 27.07 -11.49 -2.41
C ALA A 9 27.84 -11.18 -1.11
N TRP A 10 27.24 -10.38 -0.22
CA TRP A 10 27.85 -10.04 1.07
C TRP A 10 28.03 -11.29 1.93
N THR A 11 27.03 -12.16 1.99
CA THR A 11 27.11 -13.44 2.70
C THR A 11 28.24 -14.30 2.17
N ALA A 12 28.36 -14.44 0.85
CA ALA A 12 29.43 -15.20 0.23
C ALA A 12 30.83 -14.63 0.57
N LEU A 13 30.99 -13.30 0.59
CA LEU A 13 32.24 -12.64 0.97
C LEU A 13 32.61 -12.92 2.43
N VAL A 14 31.70 -12.69 3.37
CA VAL A 14 31.95 -12.83 4.81
C VAL A 14 32.21 -14.30 5.19
N VAL A 15 31.39 -15.21 4.66
CA VAL A 15 31.51 -16.64 4.96
C VAL A 15 32.83 -17.22 4.44
N ARG A 16 33.29 -16.81 3.25
CA ARG A 16 34.57 -17.27 2.66
C ARG A 16 35.81 -16.67 3.35
N ALA A 17 35.67 -15.52 4.01
CA ALA A 17 36.79 -14.87 4.68
C ALA A 17 37.15 -15.46 6.05
N ARG A 18 36.39 -16.46 6.54
CA ARG A 18 36.69 -17.12 7.81
C ARG A 18 38.05 -17.84 7.78
N PRO A 19 38.93 -17.64 8.78
CA PRO A 19 40.18 -18.38 8.89
C PRO A 19 39.93 -19.90 8.91
N GLY A 20 40.66 -20.65 8.09
CA GLY A 20 40.54 -22.12 7.99
C GLY A 20 39.31 -22.63 7.22
N ALA A 21 38.59 -21.77 6.50
CA ALA A 21 37.34 -22.11 5.81
C ALA A 21 37.54 -22.91 4.51
N ALA A 22 37.79 -24.22 4.60
CA ALA A 22 37.47 -25.16 3.53
C ALA A 22 35.96 -25.49 3.58
N LEU A 23 35.12 -24.52 3.22
CA LEU A 23 33.66 -24.71 3.25
C LEU A 23 33.24 -25.59 2.08
N SER A 24 32.41 -26.59 2.38
CA SER A 24 31.80 -27.38 1.32
C SER A 24 30.92 -26.49 0.44
N ARG A 25 30.85 -26.80 -0.86
CA ARG A 25 29.96 -26.10 -1.78
C ARG A 25 28.51 -26.11 -1.28
N ARG A 26 28.08 -27.20 -0.62
CA ARG A 26 26.76 -27.35 -0.01
C ARG A 26 26.49 -26.31 1.08
N LEU A 27 27.45 -26.10 1.99
CA LEU A 27 27.32 -25.12 3.06
C LEU A 27 27.34 -23.67 2.55
N LEU A 28 28.13 -23.37 1.51
CA LEU A 28 28.14 -22.05 0.89
C LEU A 28 26.80 -21.73 0.21
N VAL A 29 26.23 -22.69 -0.53
CA VAL A 29 24.91 -22.55 -1.14
C VAL A 29 23.84 -22.38 -0.06
N ALA A 30 23.86 -23.20 1.00
CA ALA A 30 22.90 -23.05 2.09
C ALA A 30 23.02 -21.72 2.83
N ALA A 31 24.22 -21.18 3.00
CA ALA A 31 24.41 -19.85 3.59
C ALA A 31 23.79 -18.77 2.70
N GLY A 32 24.01 -18.83 1.38
CA GLY A 32 23.36 -17.93 0.43
C GLY A 32 21.83 -18.03 0.48
N LEU A 33 21.28 -19.26 0.55
CA LEU A 33 19.83 -19.46 0.70
C LEU A 33 19.31 -18.91 2.03
N CYS A 34 19.99 -19.15 3.16
CA CYS A 34 19.58 -18.61 4.46
C CYS A 34 19.59 -17.08 4.50
N ALA A 35 20.46 -16.44 3.70
CA ALA A 35 20.48 -15.00 3.54
C ALA A 35 19.43 -14.46 2.56
N CYS A 36 18.69 -15.31 1.85
CA CYS A 36 17.70 -14.89 0.84
C CYS A 36 16.27 -15.30 1.21
N VAL A 37 16.10 -16.38 1.97
CA VAL A 37 14.80 -16.91 2.39
C VAL A 37 13.94 -15.90 3.16
N PRO A 38 14.46 -15.03 4.05
CA PRO A 38 13.64 -14.06 4.76
C PRO A 38 12.78 -13.20 3.81
N ASP A 39 13.37 -12.73 2.70
CA ASP A 39 12.67 -11.91 1.70
C ASP A 39 11.68 -12.67 0.82
N LEU A 40 11.60 -13.99 0.94
CA LEU A 40 10.52 -14.75 0.29
C LEU A 40 9.17 -14.49 0.97
N ASP A 41 9.14 -13.76 2.09
CA ASP A 41 7.92 -13.24 2.71
C ASP A 41 7.11 -12.30 1.79
N PHE A 42 7.69 -11.78 0.70
CA PHE A 42 6.92 -11.15 -0.38
C PHE A 42 5.86 -12.10 -0.98
N ALA A 43 6.11 -13.42 -1.00
CA ALA A 43 5.12 -14.39 -1.42
C ALA A 43 3.98 -14.56 -0.40
N LEU A 44 4.19 -14.12 0.85
CA LEU A 44 3.20 -14.08 1.92
C LEU A 44 2.42 -12.75 1.93
N ALA A 45 2.67 -11.84 0.99
CA ALA A 45 1.91 -10.59 0.85
C ALA A 45 0.38 -10.79 0.88
N PRO A 46 -0.22 -11.86 0.29
CA PRO A 46 -1.66 -12.10 0.40
C PRO A 46 -2.16 -12.42 1.82
N LEU A 47 -1.27 -12.82 2.73
CA LEU A 47 -1.57 -13.11 4.13
C LEU A 47 -1.34 -11.89 5.05
N SER A 48 -0.72 -10.83 4.53
CA SER A 48 -0.53 -9.56 5.23
C SER A 48 -1.61 -8.57 4.79
N GLN A 49 -2.26 -7.90 5.73
CA GLN A 49 -3.23 -6.85 5.43
C GLN A 49 -2.64 -5.45 5.60
N GLN A 50 -1.53 -5.32 6.33
CA GLN A 50 -0.89 -4.04 6.64
C GLN A 50 0.64 -4.13 6.55
N PRO A 51 1.35 -3.04 6.20
CA PRO A 51 2.82 -3.00 6.18
C PRO A 51 3.49 -3.34 7.52
N GLY A 52 2.77 -3.19 8.65
CA GLY A 52 3.26 -3.45 10.01
C GLY A 52 3.00 -4.87 10.55
N ASP A 53 2.15 -5.67 9.89
CA ASP A 53 1.70 -6.96 10.41
C ASP A 53 2.85 -7.93 10.65
N LEU A 54 2.61 -8.94 11.50
CA LEU A 54 3.55 -10.03 11.74
C LEU A 54 4.00 -10.73 10.43
N TRP A 55 3.10 -10.87 9.46
CA TRP A 55 3.36 -11.52 8.17
C TRP A 55 3.76 -10.55 7.05
N ALA A 56 3.78 -9.24 7.34
CA ALA A 56 4.25 -8.26 6.40
C ALA A 56 5.75 -8.45 6.10
N HIS A 57 6.20 -7.92 4.96
CA HIS A 57 7.62 -7.93 4.62
C HIS A 57 8.45 -7.31 5.75
N ARG A 58 9.55 -7.97 6.12
CA ARG A 58 10.40 -7.62 7.29
C ARG A 58 9.74 -7.85 8.66
N GLY A 59 8.69 -8.65 8.70
CA GLY A 59 8.02 -9.13 9.90
C GLY A 59 8.70 -10.36 10.49
N LEU A 60 7.92 -11.42 10.70
CA LEU A 60 8.34 -12.66 11.39
C LEU A 60 9.59 -13.31 10.78
N LEU A 61 9.73 -13.31 9.44
CA LEU A 61 10.82 -14.02 8.77
C LEU A 61 12.18 -13.33 8.96
N HIS A 62 12.19 -12.10 9.46
CA HIS A 62 13.41 -11.35 9.77
C HIS A 62 13.69 -11.33 11.28
N SER A 63 12.93 -12.08 12.08
CA SER A 63 13.17 -12.22 13.52
C SER A 63 14.36 -13.16 13.81
N PRO A 64 15.17 -12.89 14.84
CA PRO A 64 16.26 -13.80 15.26
C PRO A 64 15.78 -15.24 15.55
N LEU A 65 14.55 -15.39 16.04
CA LEU A 65 13.94 -16.69 16.32
C LEU A 65 13.71 -17.48 15.04
N PHE A 66 13.12 -16.87 14.01
CA PHE A 66 12.93 -17.51 12.71
C PHE A 66 14.28 -17.87 12.07
N LEU A 67 15.25 -16.96 12.12
CA LEU A 67 16.59 -17.20 11.54
C LEU A 67 17.32 -18.35 12.23
N LEU A 68 17.13 -18.52 13.54
CA LEU A 68 17.66 -19.67 14.26
C LEU A 68 17.00 -20.97 13.81
N ALA A 69 15.66 -20.99 13.68
CA ALA A 69 14.94 -22.15 13.18
C ALA A 69 15.37 -22.52 11.75
N LEU A 70 15.46 -21.53 10.86
CA LEU A 70 15.95 -21.69 9.49
C LEU A 70 17.38 -22.25 9.47
N ALA A 71 18.25 -21.77 10.35
CA ALA A 71 19.62 -22.25 10.47
C ALA A 71 19.69 -23.70 10.97
N VAL A 72 18.84 -24.11 11.91
CA VAL A 72 18.74 -25.50 12.39
C VAL A 72 18.32 -26.42 11.25
N VAL A 73 17.24 -26.07 10.54
CA VAL A 73 16.73 -26.85 9.41
C VAL A 73 17.78 -26.93 8.30
N GLY A 74 18.33 -25.80 7.88
CA GLY A 74 19.36 -25.74 6.84
C GLY A 74 20.59 -26.57 7.21
N ALA A 75 21.03 -26.51 8.47
CA ALA A 75 22.19 -27.27 8.94
C ALA A 75 21.90 -28.78 8.96
N ALA A 76 20.70 -29.20 9.37
CA ALA A 76 20.30 -30.60 9.34
C ALA A 76 20.28 -31.16 7.90
N LEU A 77 19.84 -30.35 6.93
CA LEU A 77 19.79 -30.72 5.51
C LEU A 77 21.18 -30.82 4.86
N VAL A 78 22.12 -29.94 5.21
CA VAL A 78 23.46 -29.94 4.60
C VAL A 78 24.47 -30.82 5.32
N THR A 79 24.19 -31.23 6.56
CA THR A 79 25.10 -32.04 7.38
C THR A 79 24.68 -33.51 7.33
N PRO A 80 25.54 -34.43 6.85
CA PRO A 80 25.24 -35.85 6.90
C PRO A 80 24.94 -36.32 8.34
N PRO A 81 23.94 -37.19 8.57
CA PRO A 81 23.57 -37.68 9.92
C PRO A 81 24.74 -38.19 10.75
N GLY A 82 25.69 -38.90 10.14
CA GLY A 82 26.89 -39.42 10.80
C GLY A 82 27.86 -38.34 11.33
N GLU A 83 27.74 -37.10 10.85
CA GLU A 83 28.60 -35.99 11.25
C GLU A 83 27.91 -35.00 12.20
N TRP A 84 26.66 -35.24 12.59
CA TRP A 84 25.86 -34.26 13.33
C TRP A 84 26.55 -33.78 14.61
N ARG A 85 27.10 -34.68 15.42
CA ARG A 85 27.78 -34.31 16.67
C ARG A 85 28.99 -33.39 16.47
N ARG A 86 29.67 -33.45 15.33
CA ARG A 86 30.92 -32.71 15.06
C ARG A 86 30.67 -31.44 14.24
N SER A 87 29.85 -31.54 13.19
CA SER A 87 29.73 -30.51 12.15
C SER A 87 28.45 -29.68 12.27
N LEU A 88 27.36 -30.23 12.86
CA LEU A 88 26.05 -29.57 12.89
C LEU A 88 26.07 -28.24 13.65
N PRO A 89 26.65 -28.12 14.87
CA PRO A 89 26.65 -26.85 15.59
C PRO A 89 27.39 -25.74 14.82
N ARG A 90 28.50 -26.11 14.15
CA ARG A 90 29.26 -25.19 13.30
C ARG A 90 28.45 -24.76 12.09
N HIS A 91 27.79 -25.68 11.40
CA HIS A 91 26.97 -25.36 10.23
C HIS A 91 25.78 -24.48 10.64
N MET A 92 25.08 -24.83 11.72
CA MET A 92 24.01 -24.02 12.30
C MET A 92 24.49 -22.60 12.61
N PHE A 93 25.64 -22.45 13.26
CA PHE A 93 26.20 -21.12 13.55
C PHE A 93 26.54 -20.31 12.29
N VAL A 94 27.13 -20.96 11.27
CA VAL A 94 27.43 -20.30 9.98
C VAL A 94 26.15 -19.83 9.29
N LEU A 95 25.12 -20.66 9.24
CA LEU A 95 23.84 -20.33 8.60
C LEU A 95 23.05 -19.28 9.40
N TRP A 96 23.09 -19.34 10.72
CA TRP A 96 22.46 -18.35 11.59
C TRP A 96 23.10 -16.97 11.40
N LEU A 97 24.43 -16.90 11.28
CA LEU A 97 25.13 -15.65 10.97
C LEU A 97 24.82 -15.13 9.57
N ALA A 98 24.60 -16.01 8.58
CA ALA A 98 24.14 -15.59 7.26
C ALA A 98 22.76 -14.93 7.35
N GLY A 99 21.82 -15.53 8.10
CA GLY A 99 20.52 -14.94 8.40
C GLY A 99 20.63 -13.63 9.20
N CYS A 100 21.49 -13.55 10.21
CA CYS A 100 21.70 -12.29 10.95
C CYS A 100 22.31 -11.20 10.05
N GLY A 101 23.17 -11.60 9.12
CA GLY A 101 23.71 -10.73 8.07
C GLY A 101 22.62 -10.14 7.19
N HIS A 102 21.62 -10.95 6.81
CA HIS A 102 20.41 -10.48 6.13
C HIS A 102 19.76 -9.31 6.86
N VAL A 103 19.39 -9.55 8.13
CA VAL A 103 18.73 -8.54 8.97
C VAL A 103 19.58 -7.29 9.14
N LEU A 104 20.89 -7.46 9.33
CA LEU A 104 21.82 -6.34 9.47
C LEU A 104 21.80 -5.45 8.21
N LEU A 105 21.86 -6.05 7.02
CA LEU A 105 21.81 -5.30 5.77
C LEU A 105 20.47 -4.55 5.61
N ASP A 106 19.36 -5.16 6.03
CA ASP A 106 18.06 -4.50 6.03
C ASP A 106 17.96 -3.35 7.03
N LEU A 107 18.58 -3.46 8.20
CA LEU A 107 18.64 -2.39 9.20
C LEU A 107 19.48 -1.18 8.73
N LEU A 108 20.39 -1.39 7.77
CA LEU A 108 21.17 -0.33 7.11
C LEU A 108 20.38 0.38 6.00
N THR A 109 19.16 -0.05 5.69
CA THR A 109 18.33 0.62 4.69
C THR A 109 17.59 1.84 5.25
N TRP A 110 17.27 2.81 4.38
CA TRP A 110 16.30 3.88 4.64
C TRP A 110 15.17 3.84 3.61
N GLY A 111 14.03 4.50 3.90
CA GLY A 111 12.88 4.53 3.01
C GLY A 111 11.94 3.32 3.11
N GLY A 112 11.95 2.58 4.22
CA GLY A 112 10.99 1.51 4.48
C GLY A 112 10.80 1.27 5.97
N PRO A 113 9.80 0.50 6.41
CA PRO A 113 9.27 0.51 7.79
C PRO A 113 10.25 0.05 8.88
N GLY A 114 11.38 -0.57 8.52
CA GLY A 114 12.32 -1.23 9.45
C GLY A 114 12.05 -2.73 9.58
N THR A 115 12.69 -3.37 10.56
CA THR A 115 12.67 -4.84 10.74
C THR A 115 12.11 -5.25 12.11
N ALA A 116 11.24 -6.26 12.16
CA ALA A 116 10.61 -6.76 13.38
C ALA A 116 11.52 -7.68 14.20
N LEU A 117 12.55 -7.12 14.83
CA LEU A 117 13.56 -7.89 15.58
C LEU A 117 12.98 -8.66 16.78
N LEU A 118 11.83 -8.23 17.30
CA LEU A 118 11.18 -8.82 18.48
C LEU A 118 9.97 -9.69 18.13
N ALA A 119 9.69 -9.93 16.85
CA ALA A 119 8.63 -10.85 16.45
C ALA A 119 8.93 -12.29 16.94
N PRO A 120 7.91 -13.08 17.35
CA PRO A 120 6.47 -12.76 17.35
C PRO A 120 5.98 -12.04 18.61
N PHE A 121 6.86 -11.66 19.54
CA PHE A 121 6.45 -11.03 20.82
C PHE A 121 6.06 -9.56 20.67
N SER A 122 6.58 -8.88 19.64
CA SER A 122 6.25 -7.51 19.31
C SER A 122 6.38 -7.26 17.81
N GLU A 123 5.48 -6.45 17.26
CA GLU A 123 5.49 -6.00 15.86
C GLU A 123 6.34 -4.74 15.65
N ALA A 124 6.95 -4.21 16.72
CA ALA A 124 7.79 -3.02 16.64
C ALA A 124 8.88 -3.17 15.57
N ARG A 125 8.95 -2.17 14.69
CA ARG A 125 9.95 -2.13 13.61
C ARG A 125 11.15 -1.31 14.03
N PHE A 126 12.33 -1.91 13.89
CA PHE A 126 13.61 -1.30 14.27
C PHE A 126 14.37 -0.86 13.02
N GLN A 127 15.07 0.25 13.15
CA GLN A 127 16.01 0.79 12.16
C GLN A 127 17.24 1.32 12.88
N LEU A 128 18.38 1.35 12.19
CA LEU A 128 19.56 2.03 12.73
C LEU A 128 19.36 3.56 12.71
N PRO A 129 19.99 4.32 13.62
CA PRO A 129 19.94 5.77 13.59
C PRO A 129 20.69 6.32 12.36
N ARG A 130 20.32 7.53 11.93
CA ARG A 130 21.14 8.30 10.98
C ARG A 130 22.48 8.63 11.68
N PRO A 131 23.67 8.43 11.07
CA PRO A 131 23.95 8.24 9.65
C PRO A 131 24.13 6.79 9.17
N LEU A 132 23.90 5.80 10.04
CA LEU A 132 24.17 4.38 9.77
C LEU A 132 23.23 3.75 8.73
N ARG A 133 22.18 4.47 8.29
CA ARG A 133 21.36 4.05 7.15
C ARG A 133 22.09 4.33 5.85
N LEU A 134 22.79 3.34 5.32
CA LEU A 134 23.72 3.50 4.20
C LEU A 134 23.03 3.53 2.84
N VAL A 135 22.01 2.71 2.63
CA VAL A 135 21.47 2.42 1.28
C VAL A 135 19.95 2.58 1.24
N PRO A 136 19.34 2.97 0.10
CA PRO A 136 17.88 2.98 -0.04
C PRO A 136 17.31 1.56 0.00
N VAL A 137 16.04 1.43 0.35
CA VAL A 137 15.29 0.21 0.01
C VAL A 137 15.17 0.03 -1.50
N VAL A 138 15.15 -1.22 -1.93
CA VAL A 138 14.87 -1.60 -3.31
C VAL A 138 13.42 -1.22 -3.69
N PRO A 139 13.19 -0.63 -4.87
CA PRO A 139 11.83 -0.37 -5.37
C PRO A 139 11.01 -1.65 -5.48
N VAL A 140 9.74 -1.60 -5.05
CA VAL A 140 8.83 -2.77 -5.06
C VAL A 140 8.24 -3.01 -6.46
N GLY A 141 8.04 -1.95 -7.26
CA GLY A 141 7.51 -2.07 -8.61
C GLY A 141 8.55 -2.59 -9.61
N MET A 142 8.15 -3.53 -10.47
CA MET A 142 9.05 -4.18 -11.42
C MET A 142 9.66 -3.20 -12.43
N ASP A 143 8.90 -2.19 -12.87
CA ASP A 143 9.38 -1.18 -13.81
C ASP A 143 10.45 -0.28 -13.16
N GLU A 144 10.24 0.11 -11.90
CA GLU A 144 11.17 0.89 -11.11
C GLU A 144 12.45 0.09 -10.79
N TRP A 145 12.28 -1.21 -10.49
CA TRP A 145 13.37 -2.12 -10.20
C TRP A 145 14.24 -2.45 -11.42
N LEU A 146 13.64 -2.73 -12.58
CA LEU A 146 14.38 -2.94 -13.83
C LEU A 146 14.88 -1.63 -14.44
N GLY A 147 14.37 -0.50 -13.98
CA GLY A 147 14.71 0.83 -14.48
C GLY A 147 15.89 1.49 -13.78
N ARG A 148 15.95 2.81 -13.90
CA ARG A 148 17.02 3.66 -13.37
C ARG A 148 17.17 3.53 -11.84
N LEU A 149 16.06 3.43 -11.11
CA LEU A 149 16.09 3.37 -9.64
C LEU A 149 16.75 2.09 -9.14
N GLY A 150 16.41 0.92 -9.70
CA GLY A 150 17.07 -0.33 -9.30
C GLY A 150 18.56 -0.38 -9.64
N VAL A 151 18.98 0.11 -10.82
CA VAL A 151 20.41 0.25 -11.16
C VAL A 151 21.12 1.14 -10.14
N GLN A 152 20.49 2.24 -9.75
CA GLN A 152 21.03 3.14 -8.74
C GLN A 152 21.15 2.46 -7.37
N VAL A 153 20.14 1.71 -6.92
CA VAL A 153 20.23 0.94 -5.67
C VAL A 153 21.40 -0.02 -5.70
N LEU A 154 21.56 -0.81 -6.77
CA LEU A 154 22.66 -1.75 -6.90
C LEU A 154 24.03 -1.06 -6.87
N ALA A 155 24.16 0.12 -7.50
CA ALA A 155 25.40 0.90 -7.46
C ALA A 155 25.71 1.42 -6.04
N VAL A 156 24.68 1.89 -5.32
CA VAL A 156 24.81 2.36 -3.94
C VAL A 156 25.18 1.20 -3.01
N GLU A 157 24.52 0.05 -3.12
CA GLU A 157 24.85 -1.14 -2.35
C GLU A 157 26.27 -1.65 -2.65
N ALA A 158 26.68 -1.65 -3.91
CA ALA A 158 28.05 -2.00 -4.28
C ALA A 158 29.07 -1.06 -3.63
N LEU A 159 28.83 0.25 -3.64
CA LEU A 159 29.73 1.27 -3.09
C LEU A 159 29.80 1.26 -1.56
N PHE A 160 28.66 1.13 -0.87
CA PHE A 160 28.56 1.31 0.57
C PHE A 160 28.56 -0.01 1.37
N ILE A 161 28.29 -1.16 0.74
CA ILE A 161 28.27 -2.47 1.42
C ILE A 161 29.36 -3.38 0.85
N LEU A 162 29.30 -3.71 -0.44
CA LEU A 162 30.15 -4.77 -0.99
C LEU A 162 31.62 -4.36 -1.13
N LEU A 163 31.89 -3.17 -1.66
CA LEU A 163 33.24 -2.67 -1.87
C LEU A 163 34.02 -2.47 -0.56
N PRO A 164 33.50 -1.78 0.49
CA PRO A 164 34.22 -1.69 1.76
C PRO A 164 34.43 -3.04 2.40
N THR A 165 33.43 -3.94 2.33
CA THR A 165 33.60 -5.32 2.83
C THR A 165 34.75 -6.01 2.11
N LEU A 166 34.80 -5.96 0.78
CA LEU A 166 35.88 -6.54 -0.01
C LEU A 166 37.25 -5.92 0.32
N LEU A 167 37.32 -4.60 0.46
CA LEU A 167 38.56 -3.88 0.79
C LEU A 167 39.08 -4.29 2.17
N LEU A 168 38.21 -4.34 3.19
CA LEU A 168 38.55 -4.79 4.54
C LEU A 168 39.04 -6.23 4.56
N LEU A 169 38.32 -7.15 3.90
CA LEU A 169 38.68 -8.56 3.84
C LEU A 169 40.01 -8.78 3.12
N ARG A 170 40.24 -8.08 1.99
CA ARG A 170 41.53 -8.15 1.29
C ARG A 170 42.65 -7.53 2.12
N GLY A 171 42.40 -6.40 2.77
CA GLY A 171 43.37 -5.73 3.64
C GLY A 171 43.83 -6.62 4.79
N ALA A 172 42.88 -7.31 5.44
CA ALA A 172 43.17 -8.27 6.50
C ALA A 172 43.97 -9.49 6.02
N ALA A 173 43.84 -9.86 4.75
CA ALA A 173 44.57 -10.98 4.15
C ALA A 173 45.95 -10.60 3.56
N LEU A 174 46.30 -9.31 3.49
CA LEU A 174 47.59 -8.87 2.96
C LEU A 174 48.72 -9.25 3.92
N THR A 175 49.81 -9.81 3.38
CA THR A 175 51.07 -9.93 4.12
C THR A 175 51.64 -8.53 4.35
N PRO A 176 51.91 -8.13 5.61
CA PRO A 176 52.29 -6.76 5.92
C PRO A 176 53.69 -6.42 5.37
N GLY A 177 53.75 -5.66 4.28
CA GLY A 177 54.94 -4.99 3.77
C GLY A 177 54.69 -3.48 3.55
N PRO A 178 55.71 -2.61 3.63
CA PRO A 178 55.52 -1.16 3.54
C PRO A 178 54.78 -0.72 2.28
N SER A 179 55.17 -1.26 1.11
CA SER A 179 54.54 -0.92 -0.18
C SER A 179 53.13 -1.49 -0.36
N ALA A 180 52.80 -2.61 0.31
CA ALA A 180 51.47 -3.20 0.28
C ALA A 180 50.50 -2.41 1.16
N ARG A 181 50.96 -1.98 2.35
CA ARG A 181 50.19 -1.11 3.25
C ARG A 181 49.90 0.24 2.61
N THR A 182 50.88 0.87 1.96
CA THR A 182 50.67 2.15 1.27
C THR A 182 49.67 2.01 0.13
N ARG A 183 49.80 1.00 -0.75
CA ARG A 183 48.85 0.77 -1.85
C ARG A 183 47.43 0.51 -1.36
N TRP A 184 47.28 -0.30 -0.32
CA TRP A 184 45.96 -0.57 0.27
C TRP A 184 45.36 0.66 0.95
N GLY A 185 46.17 1.43 1.67
CA GLY A 185 45.76 2.70 2.27
C GLY A 185 45.27 3.72 1.22
N VAL A 186 45.94 3.79 0.07
CA VAL A 186 45.50 4.63 -1.06
C VAL A 186 44.16 4.15 -1.61
N LEU A 187 43.97 2.83 -1.83
CA LEU A 187 42.70 2.29 -2.33
C LEU A 187 41.55 2.51 -1.35
N PHE A 188 41.77 2.24 -0.06
CA PHE A 188 40.77 2.45 0.98
C PHE A 188 40.45 3.94 1.16
N GLY A 189 41.48 4.80 1.14
CA GLY A 189 41.32 6.25 1.20
C GLY A 189 40.56 6.81 -0.01
N ALA A 190 40.86 6.32 -1.22
CA ALA A 190 40.14 6.71 -2.43
C ALA A 190 38.67 6.31 -2.39
N TRP A 191 38.36 5.09 -1.92
CA TRP A 191 36.99 4.67 -1.67
C TRP A 191 36.30 5.56 -0.63
N ALA A 192 36.94 5.82 0.51
CA ALA A 192 36.36 6.62 1.59
C ALA A 192 36.06 8.05 1.12
N LEU A 193 36.99 8.67 0.37
CA LEU A 193 36.79 9.99 -0.23
C LEU A 193 35.64 9.99 -1.24
N LEU A 194 35.56 8.99 -2.13
CA LEU A 194 34.48 8.86 -3.10
C LEU A 194 33.12 8.67 -2.41
N ALA A 195 33.05 7.79 -1.41
CA ALA A 195 31.84 7.52 -0.64
C ALA A 195 31.39 8.78 0.11
N ALA A 196 32.31 9.51 0.75
CA ALA A 196 32.01 10.77 1.42
C ALA A 196 31.54 11.85 0.43
N ALA A 197 32.22 11.99 -0.72
CA ALA A 197 31.84 12.95 -1.76
C ALA A 197 30.44 12.65 -2.33
N LEU A 198 30.15 11.39 -2.65
CA LEU A 198 28.82 10.98 -3.12
C LEU A 198 27.74 11.09 -2.04
N ARG A 199 28.10 10.95 -0.76
CA ARG A 199 27.17 11.15 0.35
C ARG A 199 26.77 12.61 0.54
N MET A 200 27.69 13.54 0.29
CA MET A 200 27.45 14.99 0.45
C MET A 200 26.92 15.65 -0.82
N PHE A 201 27.44 15.28 -1.98
CA PHE A 201 27.19 15.98 -3.25
C PHE A 201 26.59 15.09 -4.33
N GLY A 202 26.41 13.80 -4.05
CA GLY A 202 25.82 12.86 -5.01
C GLY A 202 24.30 13.02 -5.16
N PRO A 203 23.74 12.45 -6.23
CA PRO A 203 22.29 12.49 -6.44
C PRO A 203 21.54 11.72 -5.35
N THR A 204 20.26 12.06 -5.17
CA THR A 204 19.33 11.39 -4.25
C THR A 204 19.40 9.87 -4.41
N GLY A 205 19.65 9.14 -3.32
CA GLY A 205 19.94 7.71 -3.33
C GLY A 205 21.37 7.41 -2.85
N PHE A 206 22.36 8.20 -3.29
CA PHE A 206 23.72 8.17 -2.73
C PHE A 206 23.79 9.07 -1.48
N SER A 207 23.24 10.27 -1.59
CA SER A 207 22.99 11.13 -0.44
C SER A 207 21.85 10.59 0.41
N LEU A 208 21.97 10.81 1.71
CA LEU A 208 20.94 10.52 2.70
C LEU A 208 19.81 11.53 2.45
N PRO A 209 18.51 11.15 2.46
CA PRO A 209 17.44 12.15 2.31
C PRO A 209 17.64 13.26 3.34
N PRO A 210 17.56 14.55 3.01
CA PRO A 210 17.75 15.59 4.02
C PRO A 210 16.75 15.41 5.17
N GLU A 211 17.12 15.85 6.38
CA GLU A 211 16.13 15.96 7.44
C GLU A 211 15.07 16.99 7.02
N ARG A 212 13.79 16.67 7.19
CA ARG A 212 12.70 17.57 6.83
C ARG A 212 12.74 18.79 7.76
N VAL A 213 12.68 19.96 7.15
CA VAL A 213 12.51 21.25 7.83
C VAL A 213 11.03 21.38 8.23
N ILE A 214 10.77 21.94 9.42
CA ILE A 214 9.42 22.36 9.82
C ILE A 214 9.05 23.58 8.99
N SER A 215 8.13 23.40 8.05
CA SER A 215 7.69 24.43 7.10
C SER A 215 6.36 25.06 7.50
N ALA A 216 6.14 26.30 7.05
CA ALA A 216 4.86 26.97 7.23
C ALA A 216 3.76 26.27 6.42
N LEU A 217 2.51 26.42 6.86
CA LEU A 217 1.36 26.08 6.01
C LEU A 217 1.52 26.76 4.63
N PRO A 218 1.20 26.05 3.53
CA PRO A 218 1.32 26.59 2.19
C PRO A 218 0.55 27.91 2.02
N SER A 219 1.11 28.82 1.25
CA SER A 219 0.42 30.07 0.88
C SER A 219 -0.67 29.84 -0.17
N ASP A 220 -0.54 28.79 -0.99
CA ASP A 220 -1.52 28.40 -1.99
C ASP A 220 -2.79 27.88 -1.31
N PRO A 221 -3.97 28.50 -1.52
CA PRO A 221 -5.23 28.01 -0.98
C PRO A 221 -5.59 26.56 -1.37
N GLU A 222 -5.16 26.07 -2.53
CA GLU A 222 -5.44 24.70 -2.99
C GLU A 222 -4.67 23.63 -2.18
N GLU A 223 -3.57 24.03 -1.54
CA GLU A 223 -2.78 23.18 -0.65
C GLU A 223 -3.16 23.34 0.83
N ARG A 224 -4.23 24.08 1.12
CA ARG A 224 -4.72 24.34 2.47
C ARG A 224 -6.03 23.61 2.74
N PRO A 225 -6.27 23.16 3.99
CA PRO A 225 -7.44 22.32 4.31
C PRO A 225 -8.79 23.00 4.06
N GLU A 226 -8.82 24.34 3.94
CA GLU A 226 -9.97 25.16 3.59
C GLU A 226 -10.53 24.87 2.19
N VAL A 227 -9.75 24.27 1.28
CA VAL A 227 -10.22 23.84 -0.05
C VAL A 227 -11.29 22.73 0.03
N LEU A 228 -11.27 21.95 1.12
CA LEU A 228 -12.20 20.85 1.31
C LEU A 228 -13.55 21.38 1.83
N PRO A 229 -14.68 20.98 1.24
CA PRO A 229 -16.00 21.53 1.59
C PRO A 229 -16.40 21.14 3.01
N GLY A 230 -16.92 22.10 3.79
CA GLY A 230 -17.33 21.85 5.17
C GLY A 230 -17.55 23.12 5.99
N PRO A 231 -17.84 22.97 7.29
CA PRO A 231 -17.91 24.10 8.21
C PRO A 231 -16.52 24.76 8.38
N ALA A 232 -16.50 25.95 8.98
CA ALA A 232 -15.26 26.65 9.32
C ALA A 232 -14.34 25.78 10.19
N LEU A 233 -13.06 25.73 9.81
CA LEU A 233 -12.07 24.89 10.48
C LEU A 233 -11.71 25.43 11.87
N ILE A 234 -11.53 24.50 12.81
CA ILE A 234 -10.86 24.76 14.09
C ILE A 234 -9.37 24.54 13.87
N THR A 235 -8.58 25.60 13.98
CA THR A 235 -7.13 25.62 13.70
C THR A 235 -6.26 25.71 14.96
N ARG A 236 -6.86 26.16 16.07
CA ARG A 236 -6.18 26.26 17.37
C ARG A 236 -6.08 24.91 18.05
N PHE A 237 -4.88 24.57 18.51
CA PHE A 237 -4.59 23.28 19.12
C PHE A 237 -5.36 23.05 20.42
N ASP A 238 -5.44 24.06 21.30
CA ASP A 238 -6.18 23.98 22.56
C ASP A 238 -7.69 23.79 22.35
N ALA A 239 -8.26 24.44 21.34
CA ALA A 239 -9.65 24.27 20.95
C ALA A 239 -9.93 22.85 20.41
N LEU A 240 -9.02 22.29 19.62
CA LEU A 240 -9.10 20.89 19.16
C LEU A 240 -9.00 19.90 20.33
N GLN A 241 -8.12 20.19 21.30
CA GLN A 241 -7.96 19.37 22.50
C GLN A 241 -9.18 19.44 23.41
N ALA A 242 -9.80 20.61 23.58
CA ALA A 242 -11.03 20.79 24.35
C ALA A 242 -12.22 20.01 23.77
N ARG A 243 -12.21 19.71 22.47
CA ARG A 243 -13.18 18.82 21.80
C ARG A 243 -12.89 17.32 22.01
N GLY A 244 -11.79 17.00 22.71
CA GLY A 244 -11.38 15.64 23.01
C GLY A 244 -10.89 14.85 21.79
N LEU A 245 -10.37 15.51 20.74
CA LEU A 245 -10.07 14.85 19.46
C LEU A 245 -8.78 14.00 19.46
N PHE A 246 -7.96 14.09 20.51
CA PHE A 246 -6.69 13.38 20.61
C PHE A 246 -6.81 12.12 21.49
N ASN A 247 -5.92 11.15 21.26
CA ASN A 247 -5.78 9.91 22.04
C ASN A 247 -7.05 9.04 22.13
N ARG A 248 -7.96 9.19 21.16
CA ARG A 248 -9.17 8.36 21.03
C ARG A 248 -9.48 8.04 19.57
N PRO A 249 -10.23 6.96 19.29
CA PRO A 249 -10.74 6.70 17.96
C PRO A 249 -11.72 7.79 17.50
N LEU A 250 -11.49 8.30 16.29
CA LEU A 250 -12.37 9.16 15.51
C LEU A 250 -13.03 8.27 14.45
N VAL A 251 -14.36 8.17 14.50
CA VAL A 251 -15.14 7.26 13.65
C VAL A 251 -16.16 8.09 12.86
N PRO A 252 -16.27 7.90 11.54
CA PRO A 252 -17.25 8.63 10.74
C PRO A 252 -18.68 8.14 11.06
N GLY A 253 -19.68 8.99 10.79
CA GLY A 253 -21.09 8.66 11.02
C GLY A 253 -21.57 7.44 10.22
N ARG A 254 -20.99 7.22 9.04
CA ARG A 254 -21.10 5.97 8.28
C ARG A 254 -19.71 5.43 8.01
N VAL A 255 -19.45 4.22 8.49
CA VAL A 255 -18.19 3.53 8.23
C VAL A 255 -18.22 2.96 6.80
N PRO A 256 -17.28 3.35 5.92
CA PRO A 256 -17.19 2.81 4.56
C PRO A 256 -16.90 1.30 4.59
N TRP A 257 -17.56 0.56 3.71
CA TRP A 257 -17.35 -0.88 3.53
C TRP A 257 -16.13 -1.17 2.66
N SER A 258 -15.54 -2.36 2.85
CA SER A 258 -14.38 -2.85 2.10
C SER A 258 -14.78 -3.73 0.93
N SER A 259 -13.90 -3.83 -0.06
CA SER A 259 -14.13 -4.59 -1.29
C SER A 259 -12.84 -5.03 -1.97
N GLU A 260 -12.99 -5.69 -3.11
CA GLU A 260 -11.93 -5.77 -4.11
C GLU A 260 -11.85 -4.43 -4.88
N PHE A 261 -10.72 -4.16 -5.53
CA PHE A 261 -10.53 -3.02 -6.42
C PHE A 261 -10.90 -3.35 -7.86
N TYR A 262 -11.44 -4.54 -8.13
CA TYR A 262 -11.85 -5.00 -9.46
C TYR A 262 -10.70 -4.87 -10.49
N PRO A 263 -9.63 -5.68 -10.34
CA PRO A 263 -8.44 -5.56 -11.16
C PRO A 263 -8.73 -5.66 -12.66
N TYR A 264 -8.07 -4.82 -13.46
CA TYR A 264 -8.22 -4.84 -14.91
C TYR A 264 -7.64 -6.11 -15.54
N TRP A 265 -6.63 -6.73 -14.92
CA TRP A 265 -6.15 -8.05 -15.36
C TRP A 265 -7.15 -9.18 -15.07
N PHE A 266 -8.13 -8.94 -14.20
CA PHE A 266 -9.28 -9.81 -13.92
C PHE A 266 -10.52 -9.43 -14.74
N GLY A 267 -10.47 -8.34 -15.52
CA GLY A 267 -11.60 -7.87 -16.33
C GLY A 267 -12.46 -6.79 -15.67
N GLY A 268 -12.08 -6.30 -14.49
CA GLY A 268 -12.88 -5.33 -13.74
C GLY A 268 -14.32 -5.81 -13.54
N GLN A 269 -15.27 -4.95 -13.89
CA GLN A 269 -16.72 -5.21 -13.92
C GLN A 269 -17.17 -6.23 -14.98
N ALA A 270 -16.31 -6.61 -15.93
CA ALA A 270 -16.54 -7.74 -16.84
C ALA A 270 -15.87 -9.04 -16.38
N GLY A 271 -15.23 -9.03 -15.21
CA GLY A 271 -14.64 -10.22 -14.59
C GLY A 271 -15.70 -11.19 -14.08
N ARG A 272 -15.45 -12.49 -14.26
CA ARG A 272 -16.27 -13.56 -13.68
C ARG A 272 -15.59 -14.12 -12.45
N TRP A 273 -15.91 -13.56 -11.28
CA TRP A 273 -15.27 -13.90 -9.98
C TRP A 273 -15.34 -15.38 -9.60
N ARG A 274 -16.34 -16.08 -10.13
CA ARG A 274 -16.60 -17.49 -9.83
C ARG A 274 -15.99 -18.45 -10.84
N ASP A 275 -15.31 -17.93 -11.87
CA ASP A 275 -14.59 -18.76 -12.83
C ASP A 275 -13.44 -19.50 -12.10
N PRO A 276 -13.16 -20.77 -12.46
CA PRO A 276 -12.01 -21.48 -11.93
C PRO A 276 -10.71 -20.84 -12.42
N VAL A 277 -9.65 -20.93 -11.61
CA VAL A 277 -8.35 -20.28 -11.87
C VAL A 277 -7.80 -20.54 -13.29
N PRO A 278 -7.86 -21.76 -13.88
CA PRO A 278 -7.40 -21.98 -15.25
C PRO A 278 -8.14 -21.15 -16.30
N SER A 279 -9.46 -21.00 -16.16
CA SER A 279 -10.27 -20.16 -17.05
C SER A 279 -9.90 -18.70 -16.92
N LEU A 280 -9.66 -18.24 -15.69
CA LEU A 280 -9.21 -16.88 -15.43
C LEU A 280 -7.86 -16.59 -16.10
N ILE A 281 -6.87 -17.47 -15.89
CA ILE A 281 -5.55 -17.36 -16.53
C ILE A 281 -5.70 -17.30 -18.05
N GLY A 282 -6.55 -18.15 -18.62
CA GLY A 282 -6.84 -18.15 -20.05
C GLY A 282 -7.36 -16.79 -20.54
N ARG A 283 -8.36 -16.21 -19.85
CA ARG A 283 -8.89 -14.89 -20.18
C ARG A 283 -7.83 -13.79 -20.05
N THR A 284 -7.04 -13.79 -18.98
CA THR A 284 -5.97 -12.80 -18.75
C THR A 284 -4.89 -12.87 -19.84
N LEU A 285 -4.51 -14.07 -20.27
CA LEU A 285 -3.47 -14.26 -21.29
C LEU A 285 -3.98 -14.02 -22.70
N PHE A 286 -5.15 -14.53 -23.06
CA PHE A 286 -5.60 -14.56 -24.46
C PHE A 286 -6.69 -13.54 -24.80
N GLY A 287 -7.22 -12.84 -23.79
CA GLY A 287 -8.39 -11.99 -23.92
C GLY A 287 -9.68 -12.78 -23.72
N ALA A 288 -10.81 -12.06 -23.71
CA ALA A 288 -12.13 -12.63 -23.58
C ALA A 288 -13.11 -11.96 -24.54
N ALA A 289 -14.12 -12.70 -24.99
CA ALA A 289 -15.25 -12.16 -25.74
C ALA A 289 -16.50 -12.20 -24.85
N PRO A 290 -17.47 -11.28 -25.06
CA PRO A 290 -18.78 -11.43 -24.46
C PRO A 290 -19.46 -12.73 -24.92
N PRO A 291 -20.46 -13.24 -24.19
CA PRO A 291 -21.24 -14.40 -24.61
C PRO A 291 -21.95 -14.13 -25.94
N SER A 292 -22.20 -15.19 -26.72
CA SER A 292 -23.15 -15.14 -27.82
C SER A 292 -24.57 -15.33 -27.31
N ALA A 293 -25.52 -14.54 -27.79
CA ALA A 293 -26.94 -14.77 -27.54
C ALA A 293 -27.45 -15.95 -28.40
N PRO A 294 -28.36 -16.80 -27.90
CA PRO A 294 -28.93 -16.78 -26.55
C PRO A 294 -28.00 -17.42 -25.52
N VAL A 295 -27.89 -16.80 -24.35
CA VAL A 295 -27.19 -17.41 -23.20
C VAL A 295 -28.13 -18.42 -22.54
N PRO A 296 -27.74 -19.71 -22.40
CA PRO A 296 -28.54 -20.70 -21.70
C PRO A 296 -28.90 -20.24 -20.28
N GLY A 297 -30.08 -20.66 -19.79
CA GLY A 297 -30.52 -20.34 -18.42
C GLY A 297 -29.59 -20.90 -17.34
N ASP A 298 -28.95 -22.04 -17.64
CA ASP A 298 -27.95 -22.65 -16.77
C ASP A 298 -26.69 -21.78 -16.73
N GLY A 299 -26.30 -21.35 -15.52
CA GLY A 299 -25.08 -20.58 -15.32
C GLY A 299 -25.22 -19.06 -15.43
N LEU A 300 -26.44 -18.51 -15.56
CA LEU A 300 -26.68 -17.05 -15.54
C LEU A 300 -26.10 -16.36 -14.30
N PHE A 301 -26.11 -17.04 -13.15
CA PHE A 301 -25.56 -16.50 -11.91
C PHE A 301 -24.01 -16.40 -11.92
N SER A 302 -23.33 -17.14 -12.80
CA SER A 302 -21.86 -17.13 -12.94
C SER A 302 -21.35 -16.11 -13.97
N LEU A 303 -22.25 -15.41 -14.66
CA LEU A 303 -21.90 -14.32 -15.56
C LEU A 303 -21.26 -13.14 -14.81
N SER A 304 -20.52 -12.31 -15.52
CA SER A 304 -19.95 -11.08 -14.97
C SER A 304 -21.02 -10.02 -14.72
N PRO A 305 -20.74 -8.99 -13.93
CA PRO A 305 -21.70 -7.91 -13.67
C PRO A 305 -22.20 -7.23 -14.93
N THR A 306 -21.30 -6.91 -15.87
CA THR A 306 -21.71 -6.28 -17.13
C THR A 306 -22.47 -7.24 -18.04
N GLU A 307 -22.15 -8.54 -18.03
CA GLU A 307 -22.91 -9.53 -18.80
C GLU A 307 -24.34 -9.65 -18.27
N LYS A 308 -24.51 -9.66 -16.94
CA LYS A 308 -25.82 -9.64 -16.28
C LYS A 308 -26.56 -8.32 -16.56
N TYR A 309 -25.85 -7.20 -16.53
CA TYR A 309 -26.40 -5.87 -16.83
C TYR A 309 -26.94 -5.82 -18.27
N ASP A 310 -26.13 -6.23 -19.26
CA ASP A 310 -26.51 -6.24 -20.67
C ASP A 310 -27.71 -7.18 -20.93
N LEU A 311 -27.74 -8.35 -20.29
CA LEU A 311 -28.89 -9.26 -20.37
C LEU A 311 -30.15 -8.67 -19.73
N ALA A 312 -30.03 -8.07 -18.55
CA ALA A 312 -31.14 -7.44 -17.84
C ALA A 312 -31.73 -6.25 -18.63
N SER A 313 -30.90 -5.49 -19.33
CA SER A 313 -31.34 -4.39 -20.20
C SER A 313 -31.90 -4.86 -21.55
N GLY A 314 -31.74 -6.15 -21.89
CA GLY A 314 -32.12 -6.71 -23.19
C GLY A 314 -31.15 -6.36 -24.33
N ALA A 315 -29.91 -5.98 -24.02
CA ALA A 315 -28.90 -5.61 -25.00
C ALA A 315 -28.14 -6.85 -25.51
N ALA A 316 -28.70 -7.52 -26.52
CA ALA A 316 -28.15 -8.78 -27.07
C ALA A 316 -26.71 -8.69 -27.61
N GLY A 317 -26.23 -7.48 -27.93
CA GLY A 317 -24.86 -7.22 -28.39
C GLY A 317 -23.82 -7.03 -27.29
N PHE A 318 -24.21 -7.11 -26.01
CA PHE A 318 -23.32 -6.94 -24.85
C PHE A 318 -22.43 -5.67 -24.91
N PRO A 319 -22.99 -4.48 -25.14
CA PRO A 319 -22.20 -3.26 -25.31
C PRO A 319 -21.44 -2.86 -24.03
N ALA A 320 -22.03 -2.99 -22.84
CA ALA A 320 -21.35 -2.65 -21.59
C ALA A 320 -20.18 -3.61 -21.32
N THR A 321 -20.40 -4.92 -21.56
CA THR A 321 -19.36 -5.94 -21.43
C THR A 321 -18.24 -5.75 -22.43
N SER A 322 -18.57 -5.44 -23.69
CA SER A 322 -17.57 -5.22 -24.74
C SER A 322 -16.69 -4.00 -24.42
N ALA A 323 -17.30 -2.90 -23.96
CA ALA A 323 -16.57 -1.71 -23.52
C ALA A 323 -15.65 -2.00 -22.32
N ALA A 324 -16.17 -2.70 -21.30
CA ALA A 324 -15.38 -3.11 -20.15
C ALA A 324 -14.19 -4.01 -20.53
N LEU A 325 -14.39 -5.00 -21.42
CA LEU A 325 -13.33 -5.88 -21.89
C LEU A 325 -12.27 -5.14 -22.70
N ALA A 326 -12.65 -4.13 -23.49
CA ALA A 326 -11.75 -3.30 -24.28
C ALA A 326 -10.75 -2.51 -23.42
N GLU A 327 -11.13 -2.16 -22.19
CA GLU A 327 -10.26 -1.43 -21.25
C GLU A 327 -9.45 -2.35 -20.33
N THR A 328 -9.83 -3.63 -20.25
CA THR A 328 -9.29 -4.60 -19.30
C THR A 328 -8.52 -5.72 -20.03
N HIS A 329 -9.10 -6.93 -20.12
CA HIS A 329 -8.51 -8.14 -20.72
C HIS A 329 -7.98 -7.91 -22.14
N ASN A 330 -8.72 -7.15 -22.95
CA ASN A 330 -8.44 -7.00 -24.37
C ASN A 330 -7.59 -5.77 -24.67
N ARG A 331 -7.34 -4.90 -23.68
CA ARG A 331 -6.52 -3.70 -23.87
C ARG A 331 -5.09 -4.06 -24.25
N ARG A 332 -4.53 -3.33 -25.21
CA ARG A 332 -3.12 -3.43 -25.63
C ARG A 332 -2.49 -2.02 -25.69
N PRO A 333 -1.33 -1.77 -25.06
CA PRO A 333 -0.58 -2.68 -24.18
C PRO A 333 -1.41 -3.09 -22.96
N ARG A 334 -1.11 -4.25 -22.36
CA ARG A 334 -1.88 -4.77 -21.23
C ARG A 334 -1.85 -3.77 -20.06
N PRO A 335 -2.96 -3.63 -19.30
CA PRO A 335 -2.98 -2.85 -18.07
C PRO A 335 -1.92 -3.37 -17.09
N ARG A 336 -1.39 -2.48 -16.25
CA ARG A 336 -0.49 -2.88 -15.16
C ARG A 336 -1.28 -3.63 -14.09
N PHE A 337 -0.61 -4.48 -13.30
CA PHE A 337 -1.30 -5.38 -12.37
C PHE A 337 -2.10 -4.67 -11.27
N TRP A 338 -1.77 -3.41 -10.96
CA TRP A 338 -2.48 -2.59 -9.99
C TRP A 338 -3.62 -1.75 -10.58
N PHE A 339 -3.82 -1.77 -11.91
CA PHE A 339 -4.92 -1.03 -12.52
C PHE A 339 -6.26 -1.68 -12.15
N GLY A 340 -7.23 -0.84 -11.80
CA GLY A 340 -8.56 -1.26 -11.37
C GLY A 340 -9.45 -0.06 -11.07
N LEU A 341 -10.49 -0.31 -10.29
CA LEU A 341 -11.53 0.63 -9.88
C LEU A 341 -11.43 0.97 -8.38
N CYS A 342 -10.23 1.04 -7.79
CA CYS A 342 -10.08 1.31 -6.34
C CYS A 342 -10.69 2.65 -5.93
N ASN A 343 -10.48 3.73 -6.71
CA ASN A 343 -11.09 5.04 -6.50
C ASN A 343 -12.62 4.98 -6.52
N GLY A 344 -13.19 4.28 -7.51
CA GLY A 344 -14.64 4.14 -7.63
C GLY A 344 -15.25 3.28 -6.54
N ALA A 345 -14.58 2.20 -6.14
CA ALA A 345 -15.00 1.36 -5.02
C ALA A 345 -14.97 2.13 -3.70
N ALA A 346 -13.89 2.88 -3.43
CA ALA A 346 -13.76 3.70 -2.24
C ALA A 346 -14.80 4.84 -2.22
N ALA A 347 -15.03 5.52 -3.34
CA ALA A 347 -16.05 6.56 -3.46
C ALA A 347 -17.47 5.98 -3.28
N ALA A 348 -17.77 4.82 -3.86
CA ALA A 348 -19.04 4.13 -3.63
C ALA A 348 -19.23 3.77 -2.15
N ALA A 349 -18.17 3.30 -1.47
CA ALA A 349 -18.22 2.98 -0.05
C ALA A 349 -18.50 4.21 0.84
N LEU A 350 -18.11 5.41 0.39
CA LEU A 350 -18.48 6.66 1.03
C LEU A 350 -19.90 7.12 0.73
N ALA A 351 -20.49 6.71 -0.40
CA ALA A 351 -21.75 7.23 -0.91
C ALA A 351 -22.98 6.33 -0.61
N VAL A 352 -22.83 5.02 -0.69
CA VAL A 352 -23.95 4.06 -0.58
C VAL A 352 -23.76 3.06 0.57
N GLU A 353 -24.88 2.56 1.10
CA GLU A 353 -24.84 1.47 2.08
C GLU A 353 -24.31 0.17 1.44
N GLU A 354 -23.63 -0.66 2.24
CA GLU A 354 -23.02 -1.91 1.78
C GLU A 354 -24.05 -2.89 1.19
N PRO A 355 -23.95 -3.25 -0.11
CA PRO A 355 -24.73 -4.33 -0.70
C PRO A 355 -24.41 -5.68 -0.05
N PHE A 356 -25.42 -6.44 0.38
CA PHE A 356 -25.24 -7.76 1.02
C PHE A 356 -26.30 -8.81 0.64
N ARG A 357 -27.34 -8.44 -0.11
CA ARG A 357 -28.38 -9.36 -0.63
C ARG A 357 -28.25 -9.57 -2.12
N THR A 358 -28.53 -10.79 -2.59
CA THR A 358 -28.75 -11.01 -4.02
C THR A 358 -30.00 -10.26 -4.47
N VAL A 359 -29.98 -9.72 -5.68
CA VAL A 359 -31.13 -9.04 -6.27
C VAL A 359 -31.53 -9.74 -7.56
N ASP A 360 -32.80 -10.10 -7.69
CA ASP A 360 -33.33 -10.67 -8.92
C ASP A 360 -33.84 -9.54 -9.82
N VAL A 361 -33.34 -9.47 -11.05
CA VAL A 361 -33.89 -8.58 -12.08
C VAL A 361 -34.72 -9.40 -13.05
N VAL A 362 -35.98 -9.03 -13.23
CA VAL A 362 -36.81 -9.62 -14.29
C VAL A 362 -36.45 -8.92 -15.59
N ALA A 363 -35.62 -9.57 -16.41
CA ALA A 363 -35.19 -9.05 -17.71
C ALA A 363 -36.39 -8.88 -18.66
N ARG A 364 -36.20 -8.10 -19.73
CA ARG A 364 -37.25 -7.82 -20.72
C ARG A 364 -37.82 -9.06 -21.41
N ASP A 365 -37.02 -10.11 -21.52
CA ASP A 365 -37.42 -11.40 -22.07
C ASP A 365 -38.09 -12.33 -21.04
N GLY A 366 -38.36 -11.82 -19.83
CA GLY A 366 -39.01 -12.54 -18.72
C GLY A 366 -38.06 -13.41 -17.89
N ARG A 367 -36.79 -13.55 -18.28
CA ARG A 367 -35.81 -14.31 -17.49
C ARG A 367 -35.45 -13.57 -16.21
N ARG A 368 -35.29 -14.31 -15.11
CA ARG A 368 -34.76 -13.76 -13.85
C ARG A 368 -33.24 -13.81 -13.87
N ILE A 369 -32.61 -12.64 -13.84
CA ILE A 369 -31.16 -12.49 -13.77
C ILE A 369 -30.78 -12.13 -12.34
N ARG A 370 -30.10 -13.05 -11.65
CA ARG A 370 -29.69 -12.86 -10.26
C ARG A 370 -28.33 -12.15 -10.17
N PHE A 371 -28.31 -10.99 -9.52
CA PHE A 371 -27.11 -10.24 -9.19
C PHE A 371 -26.64 -10.61 -7.79
N HIS A 372 -25.36 -10.95 -7.69
CA HIS A 372 -24.64 -11.14 -6.43
C HIS A 372 -24.31 -9.76 -5.81
N PRO A 373 -24.18 -9.63 -4.48
CA PRO A 373 -23.75 -8.37 -3.86
C PRO A 373 -22.45 -7.80 -4.46
N ASN A 374 -21.46 -8.65 -4.74
CA ASN A 374 -20.24 -8.22 -5.45
C ASN A 374 -20.48 -7.74 -6.89
N ASP A 375 -21.53 -8.21 -7.58
CA ASP A 375 -21.90 -7.64 -8.87
C ASP A 375 -22.38 -6.20 -8.70
N VAL A 376 -23.19 -5.96 -7.67
CA VAL A 376 -23.69 -4.62 -7.34
C VAL A 376 -22.54 -3.71 -6.92
N LYS A 377 -21.64 -4.17 -6.04
CA LYS A 377 -20.45 -3.42 -5.63
C LYS A 377 -19.53 -3.09 -6.82
N ALA A 378 -19.36 -4.00 -7.78
CA ALA A 378 -18.56 -3.75 -8.99
C ALA A 378 -19.19 -2.72 -9.94
N LEU A 379 -20.51 -2.79 -10.14
CA LEU A 379 -21.23 -1.80 -10.95
C LEU A 379 -21.21 -0.42 -10.28
N LEU A 380 -21.31 -0.36 -8.94
CA LEU A 380 -21.11 0.85 -8.17
C LEU A 380 -19.68 1.39 -8.33
N ALA A 381 -18.66 0.53 -8.24
CA ALA A 381 -17.27 0.94 -8.44
C ALA A 381 -17.03 1.51 -9.84
N ALA A 382 -17.66 0.94 -10.88
CA ALA A 382 -17.61 1.48 -12.23
C ALA A 382 -18.35 2.83 -12.33
N ALA A 383 -19.52 2.97 -11.70
CA ALA A 383 -20.31 4.20 -11.72
C ALA A 383 -19.60 5.36 -10.99
N TYR A 384 -19.06 5.10 -9.81
CA TYR A 384 -18.37 6.09 -8.97
C TYR A 384 -16.91 6.29 -9.35
N TYR A 385 -16.41 5.64 -10.41
CA TYR A 385 -15.05 5.86 -10.91
C TYR A 385 -14.80 7.34 -11.21
N GLN A 386 -15.83 8.06 -11.66
CA GLN A 386 -15.86 9.52 -11.76
C GLN A 386 -17.05 10.06 -10.95
N PRO A 387 -16.81 10.61 -9.74
CA PRO A 387 -17.83 11.34 -9.01
C PRO A 387 -18.21 12.65 -9.72
N ALA A 388 -19.43 13.14 -9.51
CA ALA A 388 -19.92 14.39 -10.11
C ALA A 388 -19.10 15.61 -9.67
N GLU A 389 -18.70 15.63 -8.40
CA GLU A 389 -17.81 16.65 -7.84
C GLU A 389 -16.73 15.97 -6.99
N VAL A 390 -15.50 16.47 -7.12
CA VAL A 390 -14.35 16.06 -6.33
C VAL A 390 -13.58 17.31 -5.92
N HIS A 391 -13.40 17.49 -4.61
CA HIS A 391 -12.50 18.48 -4.05
C HIS A 391 -11.27 17.77 -3.50
N THR A 392 -10.08 18.21 -3.92
CA THR A 392 -8.82 17.60 -3.50
C THR A 392 -7.98 18.58 -2.70
N LEU A 393 -7.28 18.05 -1.70
CA LEU A 393 -6.20 18.73 -1.02
C LEU A 393 -4.90 18.13 -1.51
N SER A 394 -4.07 18.94 -2.15
CA SER A 394 -2.87 18.55 -2.91
C SER A 394 -3.14 17.78 -4.21
N ASP A 395 -2.12 17.67 -5.06
CA ASP A 395 -2.07 16.89 -6.28
C ASP A 395 -1.33 15.56 -6.08
N LEU A 396 -1.58 14.60 -6.98
CA LEU A 396 -0.84 13.34 -7.02
C LEU A 396 0.62 13.53 -7.42
N CYS A 397 1.51 12.71 -6.84
CA CYS A 397 2.91 12.70 -7.25
C CYS A 397 3.09 12.21 -8.70
N ALA A 398 3.50 13.11 -9.59
CA ALA A 398 3.68 12.82 -11.03
C ALA A 398 4.92 11.97 -11.37
N ARG A 399 5.82 11.69 -10.41
CA ARG A 399 7.09 10.98 -10.63
C ARG A 399 7.37 10.01 -9.49
N THR A 400 8.18 8.99 -9.75
CA THR A 400 8.70 8.08 -8.71
C THR A 400 10.16 8.39 -8.40
N GLY A 401 10.55 8.26 -7.13
CA GLY A 401 11.91 8.52 -6.68
C GLY A 401 12.04 8.48 -5.16
N PHE A 402 13.28 8.41 -4.68
CA PHE A 402 13.59 8.15 -3.27
C PHE A 402 13.21 9.27 -2.28
N ASP A 403 12.95 10.48 -2.76
CA ASP A 403 12.62 11.66 -1.93
C ASP A 403 11.46 12.43 -2.58
N VAL A 404 10.52 11.71 -3.18
CA VAL A 404 9.39 12.32 -3.91
C VAL A 404 8.33 12.83 -2.94
N GLY A 405 7.96 12.06 -1.91
CA GLY A 405 6.93 12.48 -0.94
C GLY A 405 7.26 13.79 -0.23
N ALA A 406 8.55 14.11 -0.12
CA ALA A 406 9.07 15.44 0.23
C ALA A 406 8.37 16.65 -0.41
N ARG A 407 7.96 16.48 -1.66
CA ARG A 407 7.61 17.57 -2.58
C ARG A 407 6.13 17.56 -2.94
N CYS A 408 5.45 16.43 -2.80
CA CYS A 408 4.09 16.25 -3.29
C CYS A 408 3.16 15.59 -2.27
N SER A 409 3.66 15.10 -1.13
CA SER A 409 2.76 14.71 -0.04
C SER A 409 2.02 15.94 0.48
N VAL A 410 0.76 15.75 0.89
CA VAL A 410 -0.04 16.75 1.57
C VAL A 410 0.74 17.33 2.74
N HIS A 411 0.78 18.67 2.84
CA HIS A 411 1.50 19.33 3.91
C HIS A 411 1.02 18.83 5.30
N PRO A 412 1.91 18.45 6.23
CA PRO A 412 1.55 17.73 7.46
C PRO A 412 0.58 18.50 8.37
N ALA A 413 0.71 19.83 8.44
CA ALA A 413 -0.25 20.66 9.17
C ALA A 413 -1.63 20.69 8.50
N ALA A 414 -1.68 20.75 7.16
CA ALA A 414 -2.92 20.71 6.40
C ALA A 414 -3.60 19.34 6.55
N PHE A 415 -2.82 18.26 6.49
CA PHE A 415 -3.28 16.90 6.72
C PHE A 415 -3.86 16.71 8.13
N ALA A 416 -3.13 17.13 9.18
CA ALA A 416 -3.60 17.03 10.56
C ALA A 416 -4.91 17.82 10.78
N LEU A 417 -4.98 19.05 10.25
CA LEU A 417 -6.19 19.88 10.33
C LEU A 417 -7.37 19.25 9.57
N ALA A 418 -7.13 18.67 8.38
CA ALA A 418 -8.15 17.99 7.60
C ALA A 418 -8.70 16.77 8.34
N VAL A 419 -7.84 15.90 8.90
CA VAL A 419 -8.25 14.73 9.69
C VAL A 419 -9.05 15.15 10.92
N LEU A 420 -8.53 16.06 11.72
CA LEU A 420 -9.16 16.48 12.98
C LEU A 420 -10.51 17.17 12.75
N ASN A 421 -10.62 18.03 11.73
CA ASN A 421 -11.88 18.72 11.46
C ASN A 421 -12.89 17.84 10.74
N ARG A 422 -12.52 17.17 9.64
CA ARG A 422 -13.48 16.37 8.88
C ARG A 422 -13.97 15.18 9.67
N LEU A 423 -13.05 14.38 10.19
CA LEU A 423 -13.40 13.15 10.88
C LEU A 423 -13.75 13.41 12.35
N GLY A 424 -12.95 14.24 13.03
CA GLY A 424 -13.12 14.49 14.46
C GLY A 424 -14.26 15.45 14.81
N VAL A 425 -14.41 16.56 14.07
CA VAL A 425 -15.45 17.56 14.33
C VAL A 425 -16.74 17.24 13.57
N SER A 426 -16.63 16.92 12.27
CA SER A 426 -17.80 16.72 11.42
C SER A 426 -18.28 15.27 11.31
N GLY A 427 -17.49 14.29 11.77
CA GLY A 427 -17.81 12.87 11.61
C GLY A 427 -17.89 12.42 10.15
N GLN A 428 -17.24 13.14 9.23
CA GLN A 428 -17.27 12.89 7.80
C GLN A 428 -16.01 12.18 7.35
N SER A 429 -16.19 11.07 6.64
CA SER A 429 -15.11 10.36 5.96
C SER A 429 -14.69 11.08 4.67
N PHE A 430 -13.56 10.67 4.11
CA PHE A 430 -12.94 11.19 2.90
C PHE A 430 -12.08 10.10 2.25
N LEU A 431 -11.65 10.33 1.01
CA LEU A 431 -10.71 9.50 0.28
C LEU A 431 -9.28 9.95 0.59
N VAL A 432 -8.36 8.99 0.61
CA VAL A 432 -6.92 9.26 0.72
C VAL A 432 -6.15 8.41 -0.27
N GLU A 433 -5.19 9.03 -0.95
CA GLU A 433 -4.13 8.34 -1.68
C GLU A 433 -2.91 8.25 -0.74
N VAL A 434 -2.44 7.03 -0.48
CA VAL A 434 -1.52 6.73 0.62
C VAL A 434 -0.06 6.53 0.21
N HIS A 435 0.24 6.59 -1.09
CA HIS A 435 1.54 6.21 -1.63
C HIS A 435 2.06 7.25 -2.64
N PRO A 436 3.24 7.86 -2.39
CA PRO A 436 3.91 8.79 -3.31
C PRO A 436 4.46 8.12 -4.56
N THR A 437 3.56 7.56 -5.35
CA THR A 437 3.84 6.68 -6.48
C THR A 437 2.84 6.92 -7.60
N ALA A 438 3.26 6.57 -8.82
CA ALA A 438 2.35 6.57 -9.98
C ALA A 438 1.23 5.52 -9.88
N GLN A 439 1.10 4.78 -8.77
CA GLN A 439 0.15 3.68 -8.64
C GLN A 439 -1.23 4.10 -8.12
N SER A 440 -1.43 5.37 -7.74
CA SER A 440 -2.72 6.01 -7.42
C SER A 440 -3.73 5.06 -6.75
N GLN A 441 -3.43 4.70 -5.49
CA GLN A 441 -4.23 3.78 -4.69
C GLN A 441 -5.09 4.56 -3.70
N TYR A 442 -6.40 4.59 -3.98
CA TYR A 442 -7.37 5.31 -3.16
C TYR A 442 -8.05 4.40 -2.16
N TYR A 443 -8.20 4.90 -0.94
CA TYR A 443 -8.93 4.26 0.13
C TYR A 443 -9.93 5.23 0.76
N ALA A 444 -11.05 4.70 1.24
CA ALA A 444 -11.98 5.45 2.07
C ALA A 444 -11.55 5.37 3.55
N VAL A 445 -11.51 6.49 4.26
CA VAL A 445 -11.08 6.52 5.66
C VAL A 445 -12.20 5.98 6.57
N ALA A 446 -12.00 4.78 7.12
CA ALA A 446 -12.92 4.12 8.05
C ALA A 446 -12.80 4.64 9.49
N GLY A 447 -11.69 5.28 9.83
CA GLY A 447 -11.48 5.92 11.12
C GLY A 447 -10.06 6.49 11.23
N ALA A 448 -9.78 7.18 12.32
CA ALA A 448 -8.43 7.61 12.66
C ALA A 448 -8.22 7.67 14.17
N THR A 449 -6.98 7.61 14.62
CA THR A 449 -6.59 8.00 15.97
C THR A 449 -5.44 8.98 15.87
N VAL A 450 -5.62 10.21 16.38
CA VAL A 450 -4.54 11.20 16.47
C VAL A 450 -3.94 11.11 17.87
N ARG A 451 -2.79 10.43 17.99
CA ARG A 451 -2.12 10.21 19.27
C ARG A 451 -1.15 11.36 19.55
N LEU A 452 -1.21 11.93 20.74
CA LEU A 452 -0.19 12.87 21.23
C LEU A 452 1.01 12.06 21.70
N THR A 453 2.10 12.08 20.93
CA THR A 453 3.33 11.37 21.27
C THR A 453 4.24 12.23 22.14
N ARG A 454 4.11 13.56 22.06
CA ARG A 454 4.74 14.52 22.97
C ARG A 454 3.86 15.74 23.17
N GLU A 455 3.60 16.09 24.42
CA GLU A 455 2.90 17.32 24.80
C GLU A 455 3.62 18.59 24.28
N PRO A 456 2.91 19.71 24.04
CA PRO A 456 3.50 20.93 23.51
C PRO A 456 4.76 21.39 24.25
N TYR A 457 5.87 21.55 23.53
CA TYR A 457 7.20 21.87 24.05
C TYR A 457 7.84 23.06 23.33
N ALA A 458 8.80 23.73 23.95
CA ALA A 458 9.54 24.82 23.31
C ALA A 458 10.53 24.25 22.27
N PRO A 459 10.72 24.92 21.10
CA PRO A 459 11.74 24.53 20.14
C PRO A 459 13.13 24.42 20.78
N SER A 460 13.87 23.36 20.44
CA SER A 460 15.12 22.96 21.09
C SER A 460 16.27 22.62 20.12
N GLY A 461 16.15 23.04 18.86
CA GLY A 461 17.18 22.85 17.83
C GLY A 461 16.68 22.13 16.57
N GLU A 462 15.38 21.85 16.49
CA GLU A 462 14.74 21.30 15.30
C GLU A 462 14.89 22.26 14.11
N PRO A 463 15.11 21.75 12.89
CA PRO A 463 15.28 22.60 11.71
C PRO A 463 13.96 23.28 11.35
N LEU A 464 13.93 24.61 11.41
CA LEU A 464 12.76 25.45 11.10
C LEU A 464 13.00 26.29 9.86
N GLU A 465 11.96 26.47 9.05
CA GLU A 465 11.99 27.40 7.92
C GLU A 465 12.22 28.84 8.45
N SER A 466 13.09 29.60 7.78
CA SER A 466 13.54 30.92 8.26
C SER A 466 12.40 31.92 8.46
N GLY A 467 11.39 31.91 7.58
CA GLY A 467 10.21 32.76 7.69
C GLY A 467 9.22 32.31 8.78
N LEU A 468 9.23 31.02 9.13
CA LEU A 468 8.35 30.44 10.14
C LEU A 468 8.95 30.60 11.54
N ALA A 469 10.27 30.40 11.69
CA ALA A 469 10.95 30.30 12.98
C ALA A 469 10.60 31.40 13.99
N PRO A 470 10.52 32.71 13.63
CA PRO A 470 10.17 33.77 14.57
C PRO A 470 8.75 33.70 15.13
N ARG A 471 7.85 32.95 14.46
CA ARG A 471 6.43 32.82 14.83
C ARG A 471 6.16 31.59 15.68
N VAL A 472 7.07 30.62 15.73
CA VAL A 472 6.87 29.35 16.45
C VAL A 472 7.13 29.55 17.94
N ALA A 473 6.08 29.42 18.74
CA ALA A 473 6.18 29.44 20.20
C ALA A 473 6.34 28.04 20.79
N LYS A 474 5.67 27.03 20.20
CA LYS A 474 5.73 25.64 20.65
C LYS A 474 5.72 24.67 19.48
N LEU A 475 6.24 23.47 19.72
CA LEU A 475 6.11 22.30 18.85
C LEU A 475 5.28 21.24 19.58
N VAL A 476 4.58 20.39 18.83
CA VAL A 476 3.86 19.24 19.37
C VAL A 476 4.06 18.04 18.45
N ASP A 477 4.34 16.87 19.02
CA ASP A 477 4.51 15.65 18.23
C ASP A 477 3.25 14.80 18.32
N VAL A 478 2.78 14.35 17.16
CA VAL A 478 1.62 13.47 17.03
C VAL A 478 1.91 12.31 16.09
N ASP A 479 1.15 11.23 16.27
CA ASP A 479 1.05 10.14 15.31
C ASP A 479 -0.39 9.99 14.85
N ILE A 480 -0.63 10.18 13.55
CA ILE A 480 -1.94 9.97 12.95
C ILE A 480 -2.02 8.54 12.43
N GLU A 481 -2.72 7.68 13.17
CA GLU A 481 -3.11 6.33 12.73
C GLU A 481 -4.39 6.43 11.90
N LEU A 482 -4.32 6.31 10.58
CA LEU A 482 -5.50 6.16 9.73
C LEU A 482 -5.91 4.69 9.62
N ARG A 483 -7.21 4.42 9.70
CA ARG A 483 -7.82 3.13 9.42
C ARG A 483 -8.58 3.24 8.10
N LEU A 484 -8.13 2.51 7.10
CA LEU A 484 -8.58 2.65 5.72
C LEU A 484 -9.42 1.45 5.32
N SER A 485 -10.58 1.66 4.73
CA SER A 485 -11.36 0.57 4.17
C SER A 485 -10.61 -0.09 3.02
N SER A 486 -10.28 -1.37 3.16
CA SER A 486 -9.50 -2.10 2.15
C SER A 486 -10.23 -2.20 0.82
N THR A 487 -9.51 -1.92 -0.27
CA THR A 487 -9.91 -2.28 -1.64
C THR A 487 -9.14 -3.49 -2.16
N LEU A 488 -8.38 -4.19 -1.32
CA LEU A 488 -7.51 -5.30 -1.73
C LEU A 488 -8.04 -6.66 -1.26
N LEU A 489 -9.31 -6.73 -0.88
CA LEU A 489 -9.92 -7.98 -0.45
C LEU A 489 -10.19 -8.88 -1.66
N PRO A 490 -9.74 -10.15 -1.65
CA PRO A 490 -10.09 -11.08 -2.71
C PRO A 490 -11.60 -11.37 -2.67
N ALA A 491 -12.25 -11.50 -3.83
CA ALA A 491 -13.69 -11.77 -3.92
C ALA A 491 -14.19 -12.88 -2.98
N ARG A 492 -13.41 -13.95 -2.76
CA ARG A 492 -13.76 -15.06 -1.84
C ARG A 492 -13.92 -14.63 -0.38
N ALA A 493 -13.15 -13.63 0.07
CA ALA A 493 -13.27 -13.09 1.43
C ALA A 493 -14.59 -12.33 1.65
N THR A 494 -15.29 -11.99 0.56
CA THR A 494 -16.56 -11.25 0.56
C THR A 494 -17.75 -12.12 0.12
N ASP A 495 -17.52 -13.40 -0.17
CA ASP A 495 -18.51 -14.39 -0.66
C ASP A 495 -18.84 -15.38 0.47
N VAL A 496 -19.24 -14.84 1.64
CA VAL A 496 -19.62 -15.62 2.82
C VAL A 496 -21.12 -15.57 2.99
N LEU A 497 -21.80 -16.71 2.81
CA LEU A 497 -23.25 -16.81 3.00
C LEU A 497 -23.59 -16.64 4.48
N ASP A 498 -24.55 -15.77 4.76
CA ASP A 498 -25.08 -15.63 6.12
C ASP A 498 -26.23 -16.64 6.29
N PRO A 499 -26.07 -17.63 7.20
CA PRO A 499 -27.02 -18.75 7.35
C PRO A 499 -28.41 -18.30 7.80
N LYS A 500 -28.58 -17.05 8.26
CA LYS A 500 -29.90 -16.51 8.60
C LYS A 500 -30.82 -16.38 7.39
N TRP A 501 -30.26 -16.38 6.17
CA TRP A 501 -31.02 -16.33 4.93
C TRP A 501 -31.21 -17.74 4.36
N ALA A 502 -32.34 -18.36 4.70
CA ALA A 502 -32.66 -19.76 4.39
C ALA A 502 -32.54 -20.15 2.89
N GLU A 503 -32.57 -19.19 1.96
CA GLU A 503 -32.48 -19.40 0.52
C GLU A 503 -31.09 -19.11 -0.08
N GLY A 504 -30.07 -18.83 0.75
CA GLY A 504 -28.72 -18.47 0.28
C GLY A 504 -28.68 -17.14 -0.48
N SER A 505 -29.63 -16.25 -0.20
CA SER A 505 -29.80 -14.96 -0.89
C SER A 505 -29.16 -13.79 -0.14
N GLY A 506 -28.55 -14.02 1.02
CA GLY A 506 -27.88 -12.99 1.79
C GLY A 506 -26.51 -13.43 2.27
N TYR A 507 -25.61 -12.46 2.31
CA TYR A 507 -24.20 -12.61 2.60
C TYR A 507 -23.87 -11.83 3.86
N GLU A 508 -22.82 -12.24 4.56
CA GLU A 508 -22.27 -11.47 5.66
C GLU A 508 -21.80 -10.10 5.14
N LYS A 509 -22.16 -9.03 5.85
CA LYS A 509 -21.62 -7.70 5.57
C LYS A 509 -20.11 -7.74 5.83
N VAL A 510 -19.33 -7.32 4.86
CA VAL A 510 -17.86 -7.23 4.96
C VAL A 510 -17.48 -6.17 5.98
N GLY A 511 -18.21 -5.05 6.02
CA GLY A 511 -17.86 -3.90 6.85
C GLY A 511 -16.49 -3.31 6.46
N ALA A 512 -15.87 -2.58 7.39
CA ALA A 512 -14.51 -2.06 7.19
C ALA A 512 -13.47 -3.07 7.67
N ILE A 513 -12.77 -3.67 6.72
CA ILE A 513 -11.50 -4.37 6.98
C ILE A 513 -10.39 -3.33 6.82
N ALA A 514 -9.83 -2.91 7.95
CA ALA A 514 -8.94 -1.77 8.02
C ALA A 514 -7.51 -2.10 7.57
N VAL A 515 -7.01 -1.40 6.56
CA VAL A 515 -5.57 -1.20 6.33
C VAL A 515 -5.14 -0.02 7.19
N VAL A 516 -4.17 -0.21 8.08
CA VAL A 516 -3.70 0.87 8.96
C VAL A 516 -2.47 1.54 8.36
N GLN A 517 -2.45 2.87 8.39
CA GLN A 517 -1.30 3.70 8.03
C GLN A 517 -0.97 4.67 9.17
N HIS A 518 0.32 4.84 9.44
CA HIS A 518 0.82 5.74 10.48
C HIS A 518 1.56 6.91 9.85
N TYR A 519 1.22 8.12 10.29
CA TYR A 519 1.86 9.36 9.86
C TYR A 519 2.35 10.13 11.09
N PRO A 520 3.56 9.81 11.60
CA PRO A 520 4.17 10.57 12.66
C PRO A 520 4.63 11.93 12.13
N LEU A 521 4.31 13.00 12.86
CA LEU A 521 4.59 14.36 12.46
C LEU A 521 4.78 15.30 13.66
N THR A 522 5.52 16.38 13.44
CA THR A 522 5.65 17.51 14.38
C THR A 522 4.86 18.69 13.82
N LEU A 523 3.99 19.29 14.63
CA LEU A 523 3.26 20.52 14.29
C LEU A 523 3.90 21.72 14.99
N ALA A 524 3.91 22.87 14.28
CA ALA A 524 4.36 24.14 14.80
C ALA A 524 3.16 24.98 15.26
N LEU A 525 3.23 25.46 16.50
CA LEU A 525 2.21 26.30 17.12
C LEU A 525 2.75 27.71 17.33
N ASP A 526 1.92 28.72 17.02
CA ASP A 526 2.23 30.11 17.33
C ASP A 526 1.94 30.48 18.79
N ALA A 527 2.16 31.74 19.17
CA ALA A 527 1.92 32.22 20.53
C ALA A 527 0.45 32.16 20.96
N SER A 528 -0.50 32.16 20.00
CA SER A 528 -1.93 32.04 20.26
C SER A 528 -2.40 30.58 20.34
N GLY A 529 -1.55 29.63 19.95
CA GLY A 529 -1.85 28.20 19.88
C GLY A 529 -2.40 27.76 18.52
N GLU A 530 -2.31 28.60 17.48
CA GLU A 530 -2.68 28.21 16.11
C GLU A 530 -1.65 27.26 15.51
N ILE A 531 -2.13 26.22 14.83
CA ILE A 531 -1.28 25.35 14.02
C ILE A 531 -0.89 26.12 12.75
N ILE A 532 0.40 26.50 12.65
CA ILE A 532 0.92 27.35 11.56
C ILE A 532 1.90 26.64 10.63
N GLY A 533 2.25 25.39 10.92
CA GLY A 533 3.25 24.64 10.15
C GLY A 533 3.49 23.24 10.68
N GLY A 534 4.39 22.49 10.06
CA GLY A 534 4.76 21.15 10.51
C GLY A 534 5.77 20.43 9.62
N ARG A 535 6.13 19.20 10.00
CA ARG A 535 6.92 18.24 9.21
C ARG A 535 6.49 16.81 9.50
N TYR A 536 6.60 15.92 8.52
CA TYR A 536 6.59 14.48 8.78
C TYR A 536 7.91 14.03 9.41
N THR A 537 7.84 13.03 10.29
CA THR A 537 9.00 12.49 11.03
C THR A 537 9.21 10.99 10.82
N GLY A 538 8.45 10.37 9.91
CA GLY A 538 8.58 8.95 9.55
C GLY A 538 9.87 8.63 8.77
N ASP A 539 10.05 7.35 8.40
CA ASP A 539 11.08 6.92 7.45
C ASP A 539 10.49 6.00 6.36
N PRO A 540 10.28 6.50 5.13
CA PRO A 540 10.58 7.86 4.70
C PRO A 540 9.65 8.89 5.37
N ALA A 541 10.09 10.14 5.46
CA ALA A 541 9.32 11.23 6.06
C ALA A 541 8.31 11.80 5.04
N ASP A 542 7.43 10.92 4.57
CA ASP A 542 6.44 11.16 3.54
C ASP A 542 5.02 11.09 4.15
N GLY A 543 4.10 11.85 3.57
CA GLY A 543 2.68 11.84 3.93
C GLY A 543 1.84 11.12 2.86
N PRO A 544 0.50 11.14 3.00
CA PRO A 544 -0.38 10.83 1.88
C PRO A 544 -0.17 11.85 0.75
N ASP A 545 -0.42 11.44 -0.49
CA ASP A 545 -0.25 12.31 -1.66
C ASP A 545 -1.40 13.30 -1.78
N GLN A 546 -2.62 12.80 -1.61
CA GLN A 546 -3.83 13.56 -1.84
C GLN A 546 -4.94 13.11 -0.90
N LEU A 547 -5.72 14.07 -0.43
CA LEU A 547 -7.01 13.83 0.22
C LEU A 547 -8.12 14.27 -0.73
N GLY A 548 -9.18 13.48 -0.84
CA GLY A 548 -10.30 13.74 -1.74
C GLY A 548 -11.64 13.71 -1.01
N VAL A 549 -12.52 14.65 -1.33
CA VAL A 549 -13.92 14.65 -0.89
C VAL A 549 -14.79 14.61 -2.11
N THR A 550 -15.64 13.58 -2.19
CA THR A 550 -16.47 13.32 -3.36
C THR A 550 -17.92 13.65 -3.09
N SER A 551 -18.66 13.99 -4.15
CA SER A 551 -20.12 14.02 -4.13
C SER A 551 -20.71 12.65 -3.80
N ALA A 552 -21.96 12.66 -3.32
CA ALA A 552 -22.74 11.43 -3.12
C ALA A 552 -23.30 10.85 -4.43
N MET A 553 -23.08 11.51 -5.57
CA MET A 553 -23.56 11.10 -6.90
C MET A 553 -22.38 10.89 -7.85
N PRO A 554 -22.46 9.89 -8.76
CA PRO A 554 -21.52 9.77 -9.88
C PRO A 554 -21.74 10.88 -10.91
N ALA A 555 -20.73 11.15 -11.74
CA ALA A 555 -20.84 12.06 -12.88
C ALA A 555 -21.74 11.42 -13.96
N LEU A 556 -22.76 12.16 -14.40
CA LEU A 556 -23.77 11.68 -15.35
C LEU A 556 -23.82 12.57 -16.59
N ARG A 557 -23.92 11.93 -17.76
CA ARG A 557 -24.32 12.58 -19.01
C ARG A 557 -25.81 12.96 -18.96
N ALA A 558 -26.24 13.82 -19.87
CA ALA A 558 -27.61 14.32 -19.94
C ALA A 558 -28.68 13.20 -20.04
N GLU A 559 -28.34 12.07 -20.65
CA GLU A 559 -29.20 10.89 -20.82
C GLU A 559 -29.20 9.91 -19.61
N GLY A 560 -28.48 10.26 -18.53
CA GLY A 560 -28.42 9.48 -17.29
C GLY A 560 -27.45 8.29 -17.34
N THR A 561 -26.55 8.26 -18.34
CA THR A 561 -25.40 7.35 -18.35
C THR A 561 -24.28 7.93 -17.51
N VAL A 562 -23.51 7.07 -16.83
CA VAL A 562 -22.31 7.50 -16.11
C VAL A 562 -21.26 7.97 -17.12
N GLU A 563 -20.53 9.04 -16.79
CA GLU A 563 -19.48 9.57 -17.68
C GLU A 563 -18.32 8.58 -17.85
N ALA A 564 -18.02 7.82 -16.79
CA ALA A 564 -17.03 6.77 -16.81
C ALA A 564 -17.39 5.64 -17.81
N SER A 565 -16.38 4.86 -18.19
CA SER A 565 -16.57 3.64 -18.98
C SER A 565 -16.72 2.44 -18.04
N PRO A 566 -17.61 1.47 -18.32
CA PRO A 566 -18.44 1.34 -19.52
C PRO A 566 -19.71 2.21 -19.43
N PRO A 567 -20.45 2.44 -20.55
CA PRO A 567 -21.61 3.34 -20.57
C PRO A 567 -22.83 2.72 -19.85
N LEU A 568 -22.78 2.69 -18.52
CA LEU A 568 -23.84 2.18 -17.67
C LEU A 568 -24.84 3.28 -17.34
N ARG A 569 -26.13 2.96 -17.23
CA ARG A 569 -27.14 3.91 -16.74
C ARG A 569 -27.14 3.88 -15.22
N TRP A 570 -27.26 5.05 -14.59
CA TRP A 570 -27.21 5.15 -13.13
C TRP A 570 -28.42 4.52 -12.44
N ARG A 571 -29.64 4.79 -12.94
CA ARG A 571 -30.89 4.33 -12.29
C ARG A 571 -30.96 2.81 -12.03
N PRO A 572 -30.59 1.93 -12.98
CA PRO A 572 -30.50 0.50 -12.71
C PRO A 572 -29.51 0.15 -11.59
N ILE A 573 -28.31 0.75 -11.59
CA ILE A 573 -27.28 0.48 -10.58
C ILE A 573 -27.78 0.93 -9.20
N GLU A 574 -28.38 2.11 -9.14
CA GLU A 574 -28.95 2.67 -7.92
C GLU A 574 -30.12 1.82 -7.38
N ALA A 575 -30.99 1.32 -8.27
CA ALA A 575 -32.07 0.41 -7.90
C ALA A 575 -31.54 -0.93 -7.36
N LEU A 576 -30.51 -1.50 -8.00
CA LEU A 576 -29.83 -2.71 -7.51
C LEU A 576 -29.19 -2.48 -6.14
N ALA A 577 -28.50 -1.35 -5.94
CA ALA A 577 -27.87 -1.00 -4.67
C ALA A 577 -28.90 -0.87 -3.53
N ARG A 578 -30.00 -0.13 -3.77
CA ARG A 578 -31.10 0.00 -2.79
C ARG A 578 -31.78 -1.34 -2.49
N ALA A 579 -31.99 -2.17 -3.51
CA ALA A 579 -32.57 -3.49 -3.32
C ALA A 579 -31.63 -4.40 -2.50
N SER A 580 -30.33 -4.37 -2.79
CA SER A 580 -29.32 -5.25 -2.18
C SER A 580 -29.08 -5.01 -0.68
N VAL A 581 -29.69 -3.97 -0.09
CA VAL A 581 -29.65 -3.72 1.36
C VAL A 581 -30.95 -4.11 2.08
N SER A 582 -31.94 -4.66 1.37
CA SER A 582 -33.21 -5.07 1.97
C SER A 582 -33.01 -6.13 3.06
N ILE A 583 -33.74 -5.96 4.16
CA ILE A 583 -33.81 -6.92 5.26
C ILE A 583 -35.04 -7.84 5.15
N ASP A 584 -35.77 -7.78 4.03
CA ASP A 584 -36.96 -8.60 3.81
C ASP A 584 -36.59 -10.09 3.69
N PRO A 585 -37.46 -11.00 4.18
CA PRO A 585 -37.18 -12.44 4.15
C PRO A 585 -36.91 -12.96 2.74
N GLN A 586 -37.64 -12.45 1.75
CA GLN A 586 -37.54 -12.85 0.36
C GLN A 586 -36.49 -12.03 -0.39
N PRO A 587 -35.79 -12.60 -1.39
CA PRO A 587 -34.87 -11.85 -2.23
C PRO A 587 -35.59 -10.69 -2.92
N PRO A 588 -35.05 -9.46 -2.84
CA PRO A 588 -35.64 -8.30 -3.48
C PRO A 588 -35.62 -8.47 -5.01
N THR A 589 -36.69 -8.02 -5.66
CA THR A 589 -36.83 -8.05 -7.12
C THR A 589 -36.85 -6.63 -7.68
N VAL A 590 -36.14 -6.41 -8.79
CA VAL A 590 -36.15 -5.14 -9.55
C VAL A 590 -36.72 -5.38 -10.94
N ASP A 591 -37.63 -4.50 -11.36
CA ASP A 591 -38.26 -4.53 -12.69
C ASP A 591 -37.32 -3.94 -13.75
N ALA A 592 -37.20 -4.55 -14.93
CA ALA A 592 -36.38 -4.05 -16.04
C ALA A 592 -36.75 -2.64 -16.53
N LYS A 593 -37.93 -2.10 -16.18
CA LYS A 593 -38.30 -0.70 -16.47
C LYS A 593 -37.33 0.32 -15.90
N VAL A 594 -36.53 -0.02 -14.87
CA VAL A 594 -35.46 0.87 -14.38
C VAL A 594 -34.43 1.21 -15.45
N PHE A 595 -34.28 0.36 -16.47
CA PHE A 595 -33.40 0.60 -17.61
C PHE A 595 -34.00 1.57 -18.64
N ASP A 596 -35.31 1.83 -18.60
CA ASP A 596 -36.03 2.77 -19.48
C ASP A 596 -36.31 4.12 -18.82
N ALA A 597 -36.15 4.19 -17.50
CA ALA A 597 -36.45 5.39 -16.75
C ALA A 597 -35.62 6.57 -17.27
N SER A 598 -36.23 7.76 -17.41
CA SER A 598 -35.52 9.02 -17.70
C SER A 598 -34.38 9.27 -16.69
N PRO A 599 -33.39 10.13 -16.93
CA PRO A 599 -32.30 10.40 -15.98
C PRO A 599 -32.78 10.67 -14.56
#